data_AF-A0A0D0D8K6-F1
#
_entry.id   AF-A0A0D0D8K6-F1
#
_cell.length_a   1.000
_cell.length_b   1.000
_cell.length_c   1.000
_cell.angle_alpha   90.00
_cell.angle_beta   90.00
_cell.angle_gamma   90.00
#
_symmetry.space_group_name_H-M   'P 1'
#
loop_
_entity.id
_entity.type
_entity.pdbx_description
1 polymer ?
#
loop_
_entity_poly.entity_id
_entity_poly.type
_entity_poly.pdbx_seq_one_letter_code
_entity_poly.pdbx_strand_id
1 'polypeptide(L)'
;LQQYHPNGGLTIMELAFDLGTVAKRKAYIQQASNVRSQIRAANAENILVTISNHSEESTGDLFLGKQRQKDVAATTLECLLTPFAAEIEGAMLCLLACGWVIQYTENFDALRDAVGRFRFSSTIAFDAPRFQPFMTWPFLVRIIEATFVEGHAIEAAVPHALAYSGRLGQHTGVYIMTPCPTSLATQQVIHTTKYVWSHRNHRPWGETLPLQCPQCGALKMWSPARYVSGTYIFHCRHPRCGRDAVTGAFVKKAVTYKFKKPDNVEVLSKGKTDAWAWLRMQLPQRVVEM
;
A
#
# COMPACT_ATOMS: atom_id res chain seq x y z
N LEU A 1 28.28 -4.47 8.55
CA LEU A 1 27.37 -5.55 9.02
C LEU A 1 28.11 -6.77 9.55
N GLN A 2 29.19 -7.24 8.90
CA GLN A 2 29.97 -8.41 9.34
C GLN A 2 30.57 -8.29 10.75
N GLN A 3 30.95 -7.10 11.20
CA GLN A 3 31.41 -6.84 12.59
C GLN A 3 30.29 -6.88 13.65
N TYR A 4 29.03 -6.66 13.25
CA TYR A 4 27.88 -6.68 14.16
C TYR A 4 27.17 -8.05 14.18
N HIS A 5 27.38 -8.86 13.13
CA HIS A 5 26.86 -10.20 13.00
C HIS A 5 27.98 -11.15 12.54
N PRO A 6 28.90 -11.52 13.45
CA PRO A 6 30.09 -12.32 13.10
C PRO A 6 29.75 -13.73 12.57
N ASN A 7 28.52 -14.21 12.80
CA ASN A 7 28.02 -15.51 12.35
C ASN A 7 27.01 -15.42 11.18
N GLY A 8 26.95 -14.28 10.49
CA GLY A 8 25.95 -14.00 9.43
C GLY A 8 24.80 -13.14 9.95
N GLY A 9 24.29 -12.23 9.09
CA GLY A 9 23.29 -11.23 9.50
C GLY A 9 22.23 -10.88 8.45
N LEU A 10 22.45 -11.13 7.17
CA LEU A 10 21.47 -10.92 6.11
C LEU A 10 21.84 -11.77 4.88
N THR A 11 20.89 -12.56 4.39
CA THR A 11 21.02 -13.30 3.13
C THR A 11 19.97 -12.76 2.17
N ILE A 12 20.41 -12.35 0.99
CA ILE A 12 19.53 -11.83 -0.07
C ILE A 12 19.43 -12.89 -1.15
N MET A 13 18.21 -13.23 -1.53
CA MET A 13 17.91 -14.18 -2.59
C MET A 13 16.99 -13.52 -3.59
N GLU A 14 17.40 -13.48 -4.85
CA GLU A 14 16.62 -12.88 -5.93
C GLU A 14 16.12 -13.96 -6.88
N LEU A 15 14.84 -13.88 -7.24
CA LEU A 15 14.21 -14.76 -8.20
C LEU A 15 13.37 -13.95 -9.16
N ALA A 16 13.83 -13.83 -10.40
CA ALA A 16 13.01 -13.31 -11.48
C ALA A 16 11.92 -14.32 -11.86
N PHE A 17 10.75 -13.84 -12.26
CA PHE A 17 9.66 -14.70 -12.72
C PHE A 17 9.15 -14.29 -14.10
N ASP A 18 8.78 -15.30 -14.88
CA ASP A 18 7.97 -15.17 -16.10
C ASP A 18 7.13 -16.45 -16.19
N LEU A 19 5.84 -16.33 -15.96
CA LEU A 19 4.89 -17.43 -15.92
C LEU A 19 3.98 -17.43 -17.15
N GLY A 20 4.33 -16.67 -18.19
CA GLY A 20 3.50 -16.47 -19.39
C GLY A 20 3.23 -17.75 -20.18
N THR A 21 4.05 -18.80 -20.04
CA THR A 21 3.83 -20.09 -20.70
C THR A 21 4.05 -21.25 -19.75
N VAL A 22 3.52 -22.43 -20.09
CA VAL A 22 3.72 -23.68 -19.32
C VAL A 22 5.21 -24.00 -19.14
N ALA A 23 6.01 -23.83 -20.20
CA ALA A 23 7.45 -24.08 -20.15
C ALA A 23 8.16 -23.12 -19.18
N LYS A 24 7.82 -21.82 -19.22
CA LYS A 24 8.41 -20.83 -18.31
C LYS A 24 7.95 -21.01 -16.86
N ARG A 25 6.69 -21.43 -16.63
CA ARG A 25 6.21 -21.85 -15.30
C ARG A 25 7.01 -23.02 -14.74
N LYS A 26 7.30 -24.05 -15.56
CA LYS A 26 8.15 -25.17 -15.14
C LYS A 26 9.57 -24.72 -14.80
N ALA A 27 10.14 -23.81 -15.59
CA ALA A 27 11.45 -23.22 -15.32
C ALA A 27 11.46 -22.42 -14.01
N TYR A 28 10.42 -21.62 -13.75
CA TYR A 28 10.26 -20.89 -12.49
C TYR A 28 10.21 -21.85 -11.29
N ILE A 29 9.41 -22.91 -11.34
CA ILE A 29 9.33 -23.92 -10.27
C ILE A 29 10.69 -24.55 -9.99
N GLN A 30 11.47 -24.84 -11.05
CA GLN A 30 12.81 -25.39 -10.88
C GLN A 30 13.77 -24.40 -10.19
N GLN A 31 13.73 -23.12 -10.58
CA GLN A 31 14.55 -22.07 -9.95
C GLN A 31 14.10 -21.81 -8.51
N ALA A 32 12.80 -21.79 -8.27
CA ALA A 32 12.21 -21.65 -6.94
C ALA A 32 12.66 -22.78 -6.01
N SER A 33 12.78 -24.02 -6.50
CA SER A 33 13.32 -25.13 -5.71
C SER A 33 14.77 -24.88 -5.26
N ASN A 34 15.59 -24.20 -6.07
CA ASN A 34 16.97 -23.87 -5.68
C ASN A 34 16.97 -22.80 -4.58
N VAL A 35 16.16 -21.76 -4.73
CA VAL A 35 16.00 -20.70 -3.71
C VAL A 35 15.45 -21.29 -2.42
N ARG A 36 14.47 -22.19 -2.50
CA ARG A 36 13.91 -22.89 -1.33
C ARG A 36 14.98 -23.64 -0.54
N SER A 37 15.86 -24.36 -1.23
CA SER A 37 16.99 -25.04 -0.57
C SER A 37 17.94 -24.06 0.11
N GLN A 38 18.16 -22.88 -0.49
CA GLN A 38 18.97 -21.82 0.12
C GLN A 38 18.29 -21.23 1.37
N ILE A 39 16.97 -21.01 1.36
CA ILE A 39 16.21 -20.55 2.54
C ILE A 39 16.39 -21.54 3.69
N ARG A 40 16.20 -22.85 3.42
CA ARG A 40 16.38 -23.91 4.41
C ARG A 40 17.82 -23.96 4.95
N ALA A 41 18.81 -23.84 4.08
CA ALA A 41 20.22 -23.84 4.46
C ALA A 41 20.60 -22.60 5.28
N ALA A 42 19.99 -21.44 5.00
CA ALA A 42 20.21 -20.22 5.75
C ALA A 42 19.63 -20.29 7.18
N ASN A 43 18.63 -21.15 7.42
CA ASN A 43 17.97 -21.32 8.72
C ASN A 43 17.59 -19.96 9.36
N ALA A 44 16.99 -19.09 8.56
CA ALA A 44 16.68 -17.73 8.96
C ALA A 44 15.55 -17.71 10.00
N GLU A 45 15.73 -16.93 11.06
CA GLU A 45 14.70 -16.70 12.08
C GLU A 45 13.58 -15.79 11.56
N ASN A 46 13.95 -14.78 10.77
CA ASN A 46 13.03 -13.81 10.21
C ASN A 46 13.17 -13.76 8.68
N ILE A 47 12.04 -13.77 7.97
CA ILE A 47 11.99 -13.76 6.51
C ILE A 47 11.18 -12.57 6.03
N LEU A 48 11.77 -11.78 5.12
CA LEU A 48 11.11 -10.72 4.38
C LEU A 48 10.94 -11.16 2.93
N VAL A 49 9.70 -11.34 2.50
CA VAL A 49 9.35 -11.60 1.10
C VAL A 49 9.00 -10.27 0.44
N THR A 50 9.72 -9.89 -0.61
CA THR A 50 9.42 -8.69 -1.38
C THR A 50 9.02 -9.08 -2.79
N ILE A 51 7.85 -8.62 -3.24
CA ILE A 51 7.38 -8.80 -4.62
C ILE A 51 7.30 -7.43 -5.28
N SER A 52 8.17 -7.19 -6.25
CA SER A 52 8.11 -6.00 -7.11
C SER A 52 7.41 -6.35 -8.41
N ASN A 53 6.27 -5.72 -8.70
CA ASN A 53 5.48 -6.05 -9.87
C ASN A 53 4.65 -4.85 -10.37
N HIS A 54 4.04 -4.98 -11.54
CA HIS A 54 2.98 -4.09 -12.01
C HIS A 54 1.63 -4.78 -11.89
N SER A 55 0.59 -3.98 -11.69
CA SER A 55 -0.80 -4.41 -11.82
C SER A 55 -1.46 -3.70 -12.99
N GLU A 56 -2.35 -4.42 -13.67
CA GLU A 56 -3.08 -3.91 -14.83
C GLU A 56 -4.16 -2.90 -14.39
N GLU A 57 -4.26 -1.79 -15.11
CA GLU A 57 -5.14 -0.67 -14.74
C GLU A 57 -6.62 -1.01 -14.81
N SER A 58 -7.04 -1.90 -15.73
CA SER A 58 -8.44 -2.25 -15.93
C SER A 58 -8.95 -3.37 -15.02
N THR A 59 -8.06 -4.23 -14.54
CA THR A 59 -8.42 -5.48 -13.83
C THR A 59 -7.83 -5.54 -12.43
N GLY A 60 -6.74 -4.81 -12.15
CA GLY A 60 -5.98 -4.95 -10.90
C GLY A 60 -5.08 -6.19 -10.87
N ASP A 61 -5.06 -7.02 -11.91
CA ASP A 61 -4.30 -8.25 -11.95
C ASP A 61 -2.79 -8.00 -11.98
N LEU A 62 -2.03 -8.84 -11.30
CA LEU A 62 -0.58 -8.77 -11.28
C LEU A 62 0.01 -9.35 -12.55
N PHE A 63 0.97 -8.64 -13.15
CA PHE A 63 1.68 -9.12 -14.31
C PHE A 63 2.47 -10.39 -13.96
N LEU A 64 2.27 -11.46 -14.74
CA LEU A 64 2.91 -12.75 -14.52
C LEU A 64 3.98 -13.05 -15.57
N GLY A 65 3.94 -12.43 -16.75
CA GLY A 65 4.90 -12.69 -17.81
C GLY A 65 4.34 -12.44 -19.20
N LYS A 66 5.05 -12.91 -20.23
CA LYS A 66 4.64 -12.72 -21.64
C LYS A 66 4.42 -14.03 -22.39
N GLN A 67 3.34 -14.07 -23.16
CA GLN A 67 3.04 -15.10 -24.14
C GLN A 67 2.83 -14.48 -25.52
N ARG A 68 3.70 -14.81 -26.49
CA ARG A 68 3.60 -14.29 -27.87
C ARG A 68 3.45 -12.75 -27.93
N GLN A 69 4.27 -12.04 -27.13
CA GLN A 69 4.24 -10.58 -26.97
C GLN A 69 2.99 -9.99 -26.29
N LYS A 70 2.05 -10.81 -25.86
CA LYS A 70 0.93 -10.38 -25.00
C LYS A 70 1.29 -10.57 -23.54
N ASP A 71 0.88 -9.60 -22.74
CA ASP A 71 1.03 -9.65 -21.30
C ASP A 71 0.03 -10.68 -20.73
N VAL A 72 0.50 -11.46 -19.77
CA VAL A 72 -0.30 -12.40 -18.99
C VAL A 72 -0.34 -11.88 -17.58
N ALA A 73 -1.54 -11.68 -17.04
CA ALA A 73 -1.75 -11.22 -15.68
C ALA A 73 -2.71 -12.19 -14.94
N ALA A 74 -2.65 -12.19 -13.62
CA ALA A 74 -3.62 -12.90 -12.81
C ALA A 74 -3.83 -12.22 -11.44
N THR A 75 -4.99 -12.48 -10.87
CA THR A 75 -5.42 -11.96 -9.57
C THR A 75 -4.61 -12.53 -8.41
N THR A 76 -4.06 -13.74 -8.55
CA THR A 76 -3.50 -14.51 -7.42
C THR A 76 -1.97 -14.49 -7.35
N LEU A 77 -1.46 -14.26 -6.14
CA LEU A 77 -0.06 -14.45 -5.77
C LEU A 77 0.35 -15.93 -5.67
N GLU A 78 -0.62 -16.85 -5.69
CA GLU A 78 -0.37 -18.29 -5.50
C GLU A 78 0.68 -18.84 -6.44
N CYS A 79 0.60 -18.52 -7.74
CA CYS A 79 1.57 -19.06 -8.70
C CYS A 79 3.01 -18.67 -8.37
N LEU A 80 3.23 -17.55 -7.70
CA LEU A 80 4.53 -17.09 -7.25
C LEU A 80 4.94 -17.71 -5.91
N LEU A 81 4.00 -17.82 -4.96
CA LEU A 81 4.28 -18.16 -3.57
C LEU A 81 4.16 -19.66 -3.23
N THR A 82 3.32 -20.42 -3.95
CA THR A 82 3.11 -21.86 -3.72
C THR A 82 4.41 -22.67 -3.64
N PRO A 83 5.46 -22.41 -4.46
CA PRO A 83 6.72 -23.13 -4.33
C PRO A 83 7.44 -22.96 -2.97
N PHE A 84 7.09 -21.93 -2.20
CA PHE A 84 7.73 -21.53 -0.95
C PHE A 84 6.83 -21.64 0.27
N ALA A 85 5.62 -22.21 0.14
CA ALA A 85 4.57 -22.11 1.14
C ALA A 85 5.01 -22.54 2.56
N ALA A 86 5.85 -23.58 2.65
CA ALA A 86 6.36 -24.08 3.93
C ALA A 86 7.48 -23.20 4.51
N GLU A 87 8.25 -22.53 3.66
CA GLU A 87 9.42 -21.75 4.06
C GLU A 87 9.08 -20.30 4.45
N ILE A 88 7.93 -19.77 4.00
CA ILE A 88 7.54 -18.37 4.23
C ILE A 88 6.43 -18.22 5.27
N GLU A 89 6.05 -19.30 5.95
CA GLU A 89 5.14 -19.20 7.09
C GLU A 89 5.73 -18.25 8.14
N GLY A 90 4.92 -17.29 8.62
CA GLY A 90 5.35 -16.27 9.55
C GLY A 90 6.18 -15.14 8.93
N ALA A 91 6.50 -15.19 7.64
CA ALA A 91 7.26 -14.12 6.97
C ALA A 91 6.47 -12.79 6.92
N MET A 92 7.19 -11.69 6.73
CA MET A 92 6.60 -10.41 6.34
C MET A 92 6.57 -10.32 4.81
N LEU A 93 5.41 -9.99 4.23
CA LEU A 93 5.27 -9.71 2.80
C LEU A 93 5.28 -8.20 2.55
N CYS A 94 6.15 -7.73 1.66
CA CYS A 94 6.09 -6.39 1.09
C CYS A 94 5.72 -6.46 -0.39
N LEU A 95 4.48 -6.09 -0.72
CA LEU A 95 3.99 -6.03 -2.10
C LEU A 95 4.25 -4.65 -2.69
N LEU A 96 5.34 -4.53 -3.44
CA LEU A 96 5.75 -3.35 -4.18
C LEU A 96 5.10 -3.34 -5.58
N ALA A 97 3.78 -3.26 -5.59
CA ALA A 97 2.99 -3.23 -6.83
C ALA A 97 2.15 -1.97 -6.97
N CYS A 98 1.71 -1.69 -8.21
CA CYS A 98 0.73 -0.64 -8.47
C CYS A 98 -0.57 -0.89 -7.68
N GLY A 99 -1.17 0.20 -7.21
CA GLY A 99 -2.30 0.17 -6.29
C GLY A 99 -3.62 -0.34 -6.87
N TRP A 100 -3.67 -0.68 -8.16
CA TRP A 100 -4.86 -1.30 -8.75
C TRP A 100 -5.23 -2.61 -8.04
N VAL A 101 -4.25 -3.40 -7.59
CA VAL A 101 -4.46 -4.57 -6.71
C VAL A 101 -5.32 -4.25 -5.49
N ILE A 102 -5.20 -3.04 -4.94
CA ILE A 102 -5.91 -2.61 -3.74
C ILE A 102 -7.25 -1.92 -4.07
N GLN A 103 -7.35 -1.32 -5.25
CA GLN A 103 -8.54 -0.56 -5.66
C GLN A 103 -9.66 -1.47 -6.19
N TYR A 104 -9.33 -2.62 -6.76
CA TYR A 104 -10.29 -3.63 -7.17
C TYR A 104 -10.60 -4.58 -6.01
N THR A 105 -11.88 -4.67 -5.64
CA THR A 105 -12.33 -5.45 -4.48
C THR A 105 -11.91 -6.92 -4.58
N GLU A 106 -12.08 -7.56 -5.75
CA GLU A 106 -11.73 -8.97 -5.97
C GLU A 106 -10.23 -9.24 -5.78
N ASN A 107 -9.37 -8.36 -6.32
CA ASN A 107 -7.92 -8.46 -6.19
C ASN A 107 -7.46 -8.20 -4.76
N PHE A 108 -8.08 -7.24 -4.09
CA PHE A 108 -7.77 -6.93 -2.70
C PHE A 108 -8.19 -8.08 -1.77
N ASP A 109 -9.33 -8.70 -2.06
CA ASP A 109 -9.82 -9.90 -1.40
C ASP A 109 -8.88 -11.10 -1.62
N ALA A 110 -8.47 -11.35 -2.87
CA ALA A 110 -7.53 -12.40 -3.20
C ALA A 110 -6.15 -12.20 -2.54
N LEU A 111 -5.69 -10.94 -2.43
CA LEU A 111 -4.49 -10.61 -1.68
C LEU A 111 -4.66 -10.98 -0.21
N ARG A 112 -5.76 -10.57 0.44
CA ARG A 112 -6.04 -10.93 1.84
C ARG A 112 -6.18 -12.44 2.04
N ASP A 113 -6.76 -13.17 1.09
CA ASP A 113 -6.81 -14.64 1.11
C ASP A 113 -5.42 -15.26 0.99
N ALA A 114 -4.54 -14.69 0.17
CA ALA A 114 -3.16 -15.13 0.09
C ALA A 114 -2.41 -14.85 1.40
N VAL A 115 -2.65 -13.71 2.05
CA VAL A 115 -2.07 -13.41 3.38
C VAL A 115 -2.39 -14.54 4.36
N GLY A 116 -3.66 -14.96 4.40
CA GLY A 116 -4.09 -16.02 5.29
C GLY A 116 -3.53 -17.40 4.91
N ARG A 117 -3.74 -17.82 3.66
CA ARG A 117 -3.33 -19.16 3.20
C ARG A 117 -1.81 -19.41 3.27
N PHE A 118 -0.99 -18.39 3.03
CA PHE A 118 0.46 -18.47 3.19
C PHE A 118 0.95 -18.12 4.60
N ARG A 119 0.03 -17.81 5.52
CA ARG A 119 0.28 -17.57 6.94
C ARG A 119 1.37 -16.52 7.19
N PHE A 120 1.36 -15.45 6.40
CA PHE A 120 2.27 -14.32 6.64
C PHE A 120 1.96 -13.68 7.98
N SER A 121 2.99 -13.30 8.75
CA SER A 121 2.83 -12.55 10.00
C SER A 121 2.30 -11.14 9.75
N SER A 122 2.65 -10.56 8.61
CA SER A 122 2.16 -9.26 8.19
C SER A 122 2.37 -9.04 6.70
N THR A 123 1.51 -8.21 6.10
CA THR A 123 1.63 -7.78 4.70
C THR A 123 1.54 -6.26 4.60
N ILE A 124 2.46 -5.67 3.83
CA ILE A 124 2.49 -4.24 3.50
C ILE A 124 2.15 -4.08 2.02
N ALA A 125 1.15 -3.26 1.71
CA ALA A 125 0.76 -2.90 0.34
C ALA A 125 0.41 -1.41 0.20
N PHE A 126 0.26 -0.94 -1.03
CA PHE A 126 0.13 0.48 -1.38
C PHE A 126 -0.99 0.70 -2.39
N ASP A 127 -1.71 1.83 -2.32
CA ASP A 127 -2.90 2.10 -3.15
C ASP A 127 -2.69 3.10 -4.30
N ALA A 128 -1.47 3.61 -4.52
CA ALA A 128 -1.17 4.50 -5.64
C ALA A 128 -1.21 3.76 -7.00
N PRO A 129 -2.07 4.18 -7.97
CA PRO A 129 -2.15 3.57 -9.30
C PRO A 129 -0.83 3.45 -10.05
N ARG A 130 0.02 4.48 -9.93
CA ARG A 130 1.36 4.53 -10.53
C ARG A 130 2.38 4.52 -9.42
N PHE A 131 2.42 3.40 -8.72
CA PHE A 131 3.26 3.24 -7.55
C PHE A 131 4.74 3.41 -7.90
N GLN A 132 5.50 4.01 -6.99
CA GLN A 132 6.91 4.32 -7.17
C GLN A 132 7.65 3.72 -5.98
N PRO A 133 8.18 2.48 -6.11
CA PRO A 133 8.77 1.76 -4.99
C PRO A 133 9.87 2.54 -4.26
N PHE A 134 10.64 3.37 -4.97
CA PHE A 134 11.68 4.19 -4.35
C PHE A 134 11.16 5.12 -3.24
N MET A 135 9.90 5.57 -3.30
CA MET A 135 9.31 6.44 -2.27
C MET A 135 9.06 5.72 -0.94
N THR A 136 9.08 4.38 -0.92
CA THR A 136 8.81 3.59 0.29
C THR A 136 10.05 3.31 1.11
N TRP A 137 11.25 3.51 0.55
CA TRP A 137 12.49 3.12 1.20
C TRP A 137 12.65 3.67 2.63
N PRO A 138 12.44 4.99 2.90
CA PRO A 138 12.56 5.51 4.25
C PRO A 138 11.57 4.90 5.24
N PHE A 139 10.40 4.48 4.76
CA PHE A 139 9.39 3.80 5.57
C PHE A 139 9.78 2.35 5.83
N LEU A 140 10.13 1.59 4.78
CA LEU A 140 10.44 0.17 4.90
C LEU A 140 11.67 -0.10 5.74
N VAL A 141 12.74 0.70 5.61
CA VAL A 141 13.94 0.55 6.45
C VAL A 141 13.60 0.66 7.93
N ARG A 142 12.76 1.63 8.30
CA ARG A 142 12.34 1.83 9.70
C ARG A 142 11.44 0.72 10.20
N ILE A 143 10.55 0.20 9.34
CA ILE A 143 9.73 -0.96 9.69
C ILE A 143 10.62 -2.17 9.94
N ILE A 144 11.52 -2.47 9.01
CA ILE A 144 12.41 -3.63 9.11
C ILE A 144 13.31 -3.51 10.33
N GLU A 145 13.89 -2.34 10.60
CA GLU A 145 14.67 -2.10 11.81
C GLU A 145 13.84 -2.36 13.08
N ALA A 146 12.66 -1.74 13.18
CA ALA A 146 11.80 -1.91 14.34
C ALA A 146 11.30 -3.36 14.53
N THR A 147 10.98 -4.08 13.46
CA THR A 147 10.39 -5.43 13.59
C THR A 147 11.43 -6.54 13.58
N PHE A 148 12.45 -6.49 12.71
CA PHE A 148 13.46 -7.54 12.59
C PHE A 148 14.64 -7.36 13.55
N VAL A 149 15.00 -6.11 13.87
CA VAL A 149 16.15 -5.83 14.75
C VAL A 149 15.71 -5.58 16.18
N GLU A 150 14.68 -4.76 16.38
CA GLU A 150 14.20 -4.38 17.72
C GLU A 150 13.09 -5.31 18.26
N GLY A 151 12.50 -6.17 17.40
CA GLY A 151 11.49 -7.14 17.80
C GLY A 151 10.11 -6.55 18.14
N HIS A 152 9.83 -5.32 17.69
CA HIS A 152 8.52 -4.71 17.88
C HIS A 152 7.46 -5.33 16.97
N ALA A 153 6.22 -5.39 17.46
CA ALA A 153 5.06 -5.70 16.62
C ALA A 153 4.89 -4.63 15.53
N ILE A 154 4.53 -5.07 14.31
CA ILE A 154 4.40 -4.15 13.15
C ILE A 154 3.36 -3.05 13.41
N GLU A 155 2.28 -3.35 14.13
CA GLU A 155 1.23 -2.39 14.47
C GLU A 155 1.75 -1.23 15.33
N ALA A 156 2.74 -1.50 16.19
CA ALA A 156 3.41 -0.47 16.98
C ALA A 156 4.47 0.29 16.16
N ALA A 157 5.19 -0.39 15.28
CA ALA A 157 6.24 0.20 14.45
C ALA A 157 5.70 1.17 13.39
N VAL A 158 4.55 0.87 12.78
CA VAL A 158 4.01 1.62 11.63
C VAL A 158 3.74 3.10 11.93
N PRO A 159 3.04 3.48 13.00
CA PRO A 159 2.85 4.90 13.34
C PRO A 159 4.17 5.67 13.44
N HIS A 160 5.19 5.07 14.06
CA HIS A 160 6.52 5.67 14.20
C HIS A 160 7.23 5.81 12.85
N ALA A 161 7.21 4.78 12.00
CA ALA A 161 7.82 4.85 10.67
C ALA A 161 7.12 5.90 9.77
N LEU A 162 5.79 6.00 9.85
CA LEU A 162 5.00 6.96 9.08
C LEU A 162 5.24 8.42 9.51
N ALA A 163 5.49 8.68 10.80
CA ALA A 163 5.77 10.03 11.31
C ALA A 163 6.95 10.73 10.62
N TYR A 164 7.83 9.98 9.94
CA TYR A 164 8.97 10.49 9.18
C TYR A 164 8.82 10.32 7.67
N SER A 165 7.71 9.74 7.21
CA SER A 165 7.48 9.33 5.81
C SER A 165 6.52 10.26 5.08
N GLY A 166 6.63 11.58 5.27
CA GLY A 166 5.71 12.56 4.66
C GLY A 166 5.67 12.53 3.12
N ARG A 167 6.81 12.21 2.47
CA ARG A 167 6.87 12.05 0.99
C ARG A 167 6.10 10.83 0.51
N LEU A 168 6.19 9.71 1.24
CA LEU A 168 5.40 8.51 0.95
C LEU A 168 3.92 8.84 0.97
N GLY A 169 3.47 9.56 2.00
CA GLY A 169 2.07 9.93 2.17
C GLY A 169 1.48 10.80 1.06
N GLN A 170 2.29 11.70 0.49
CA GLN A 170 1.88 12.48 -0.68
C GLN A 170 1.67 11.60 -1.92
N HIS A 171 2.33 10.43 -1.97
CA HIS A 171 2.27 9.51 -3.09
C HIS A 171 1.16 8.48 -2.93
N THR A 172 1.13 7.76 -1.80
CA THR A 172 0.31 6.56 -1.59
C THR A 172 -0.19 6.46 -0.15
N GLY A 173 -1.34 5.80 0.03
CA GLY A 173 -1.70 5.18 1.29
C GLY A 173 -0.91 3.89 1.53
N VAL A 174 -0.88 3.45 2.78
CA VAL A 174 -0.21 2.20 3.21
C VAL A 174 -1.25 1.29 3.84
N TYR A 175 -1.24 0.02 3.45
CA TYR A 175 -2.12 -1.01 3.96
C TYR A 175 -1.27 -2.01 4.73
N ILE A 176 -1.65 -2.26 5.98
CA ILE A 176 -1.05 -3.27 6.84
C ILE A 176 -2.10 -4.34 7.09
N MET A 177 -1.80 -5.57 6.69
CA MET A 177 -2.65 -6.73 6.91
C MET A 177 -1.97 -7.65 7.91
N THR A 178 -2.65 -7.98 9.00
CA THR A 178 -2.12 -8.91 10.00
C THR A 178 -3.15 -9.98 10.32
N PRO A 179 -2.73 -11.25 10.46
CA PRO A 179 -3.61 -12.29 10.94
C PRO A 179 -3.94 -12.05 12.41
N CYS A 180 -5.18 -12.32 12.77
CA CYS A 180 -5.63 -12.29 14.15
C CYS A 180 -5.79 -13.70 14.69
N PRO A 181 -5.52 -13.91 15.99
CA PRO A 181 -5.80 -15.18 16.64
C PRO A 181 -7.27 -15.53 16.47
N THR A 182 -7.54 -16.74 15.99
CA THR A 182 -8.89 -17.31 15.91
C THR A 182 -8.99 -18.52 16.82
N SER A 183 -10.19 -18.83 17.29
CA SER A 183 -10.45 -20.06 18.07
C SER A 183 -10.62 -21.30 17.18
N LEU A 184 -10.84 -21.12 15.87
CA LEU A 184 -11.09 -22.19 14.92
C LEU A 184 -9.84 -22.49 14.10
N ALA A 185 -9.35 -23.72 14.17
CA ALA A 185 -8.16 -24.15 13.45
C ALA A 185 -8.27 -24.07 11.91
N THR A 186 -9.48 -24.00 11.37
CA THR A 186 -9.78 -23.98 9.92
C THR A 186 -9.98 -22.57 9.36
N GLN A 187 -9.91 -21.54 10.19
CA GLN A 187 -10.18 -20.16 9.76
C GLN A 187 -9.11 -19.21 10.27
N GLN A 188 -8.78 -18.23 9.44
CA GLN A 188 -7.92 -17.12 9.83
C GLN A 188 -8.63 -15.80 9.55
N VAL A 189 -8.64 -14.92 10.55
CA VAL A 189 -9.21 -13.58 10.40
C VAL A 189 -8.08 -12.63 10.06
N ILE A 190 -8.19 -11.91 8.94
CA ILE A 190 -7.23 -10.90 8.52
C ILE A 190 -7.76 -9.52 8.88
N HIS A 191 -7.04 -8.84 9.77
CA HIS A 191 -7.23 -7.42 10.04
C HIS A 191 -6.52 -6.61 8.97
N THR A 192 -7.15 -5.53 8.52
CA THR A 192 -6.50 -4.59 7.62
C THR A 192 -6.64 -3.17 8.13
N THR A 193 -5.50 -2.54 8.35
CA THR A 193 -5.41 -1.13 8.73
C THR A 193 -4.89 -0.32 7.54
N LYS A 194 -5.68 0.68 7.14
CA LYS A 194 -5.30 1.65 6.10
C LYS A 194 -4.75 2.91 6.77
N TYR A 195 -3.58 3.33 6.32
CA TYR A 195 -2.94 4.58 6.69
C TYR A 195 -2.96 5.55 5.52
N VAL A 196 -3.55 6.73 5.72
CA VAL A 196 -3.65 7.77 4.68
C VAL A 196 -3.06 9.06 5.17
N TRP A 197 -2.23 9.67 4.36
CA TRP A 197 -1.68 10.98 4.67
C TRP A 197 -2.71 12.07 4.46
N SER A 198 -2.90 12.89 5.48
CA SER A 198 -3.79 14.04 5.48
C SER A 198 -2.98 15.32 5.56
N HIS A 199 -3.32 16.27 4.71
CA HIS A 199 -2.73 17.61 4.73
C HIS A 199 -3.79 18.65 4.52
N ARG A 200 -3.78 19.65 5.40
CA ARG A 200 -4.82 20.69 5.47
C ARG A 200 -5.16 21.32 4.13
N ASN A 201 -4.18 21.56 3.24
CA ASN A 201 -4.42 22.28 1.97
C ASN A 201 -4.34 21.41 0.70
N HIS A 202 -4.04 20.11 0.82
CA HIS A 202 -3.77 19.26 -0.35
C HIS A 202 -4.55 17.96 -0.32
N ARG A 203 -4.60 17.32 0.86
CA ARG A 203 -5.37 16.11 1.08
C ARG A 203 -6.17 16.22 2.39
N PRO A 204 -7.16 17.12 2.49
CA PRO A 204 -7.90 17.32 3.73
C PRO A 204 -8.62 16.01 4.08
N TRP A 205 -8.34 15.49 5.28
CA TRP A 205 -8.83 14.18 5.70
C TRP A 205 -8.46 13.01 4.77
N GLY A 206 -7.33 13.12 4.07
CA GLY A 206 -6.84 12.09 3.15
C GLY A 206 -7.45 12.13 1.74
N GLU A 207 -8.50 12.94 1.54
CA GLU A 207 -9.14 13.11 0.24
C GLU A 207 -8.42 14.17 -0.60
N THR A 208 -8.18 13.91 -1.88
CA THR A 208 -7.42 14.83 -2.73
C THR A 208 -8.23 16.05 -3.14
N LEU A 209 -7.73 17.25 -2.79
CA LEU A 209 -8.26 18.50 -3.33
C LEU A 209 -7.88 18.59 -4.82
N PRO A 210 -8.84 18.76 -5.75
CA PRO A 210 -8.55 18.76 -7.18
C PRO A 210 -7.51 19.81 -7.58
N LEU A 211 -6.62 19.48 -8.52
CA LEU A 211 -5.59 20.40 -8.97
C LEU A 211 -6.18 21.61 -9.70
N GLN A 212 -7.26 21.39 -10.45
CA GLN A 212 -7.96 22.40 -11.24
C GLN A 212 -9.38 22.60 -10.71
N CYS A 213 -9.87 23.84 -10.77
CA CYS A 213 -11.27 24.11 -10.53
C CYS A 213 -12.12 23.56 -11.68
N PRO A 214 -13.09 22.66 -11.44
CA PRO A 214 -13.87 22.05 -12.52
C PRO A 214 -14.77 23.06 -13.27
N GLN A 215 -15.05 24.22 -12.68
CA GLN A 215 -15.90 25.24 -13.28
C GLN A 215 -15.13 26.24 -14.16
N CYS A 216 -13.86 26.51 -13.88
CA CYS A 216 -13.10 27.55 -14.59
C CYS A 216 -11.72 27.12 -15.07
N GLY A 217 -11.31 25.87 -14.83
CA GLY A 217 -10.01 25.33 -15.23
C GLY A 217 -8.80 25.89 -14.47
N ALA A 218 -8.98 26.91 -13.60
CA ALA A 218 -7.88 27.56 -12.91
C ALA A 218 -7.10 26.56 -12.03
N LEU A 219 -5.78 26.55 -12.21
CA LEU A 219 -4.83 25.67 -11.53
C LEU A 219 -4.49 26.19 -10.12
N LYS A 220 -4.67 25.34 -9.10
CA LYS A 220 -4.27 25.60 -7.69
C LYS A 220 -4.77 26.91 -7.08
N MET A 221 -5.83 27.52 -7.63
CA MET A 221 -6.40 28.76 -7.12
C MET A 221 -7.38 28.52 -5.96
N TRP A 222 -7.11 27.57 -5.07
CA TRP A 222 -7.95 27.34 -3.89
C TRP A 222 -7.61 28.32 -2.78
N SER A 223 -8.61 28.73 -2.02
CA SER A 223 -8.42 29.49 -0.78
C SER A 223 -7.64 28.67 0.25
N PRO A 224 -6.97 29.31 1.23
CA PRO A 224 -6.53 28.61 2.42
C PRO A 224 -7.70 27.86 3.07
N ALA A 225 -7.44 26.65 3.58
CA ALA A 225 -8.50 25.83 4.17
C ALA A 225 -9.13 26.54 5.37
N ARG A 226 -10.46 26.68 5.38
CA ARG A 226 -11.22 27.08 6.56
C ARG A 226 -11.73 25.83 7.26
N TYR A 227 -11.56 25.74 8.58
CA TYR A 227 -12.02 24.60 9.37
C TYR A 227 -13.23 24.99 10.20
N VAL A 228 -14.35 24.31 9.99
CA VAL A 228 -15.61 24.56 10.71
C VAL A 228 -16.22 23.20 11.08
N SER A 229 -16.35 22.94 12.38
CA SER A 229 -17.03 21.75 12.93
C SER A 229 -16.62 20.43 12.26
N GLY A 230 -15.32 20.13 12.22
CA GLY A 230 -14.84 18.87 11.60
C GLY A 230 -14.69 18.91 10.08
N THR A 231 -15.06 20.01 9.43
CA THR A 231 -15.08 20.11 7.96
C THR A 231 -14.06 21.14 7.47
N TYR A 232 -13.22 20.73 6.52
CA TYR A 232 -12.39 21.66 5.75
C TYR A 232 -13.17 22.19 4.55
N ILE A 233 -13.16 23.51 4.37
CA ILE A 233 -13.87 24.22 3.31
C ILE A 233 -12.89 25.01 2.46
N PHE A 234 -13.00 24.83 1.14
CA PHE A 234 -12.20 25.52 0.13
C PHE A 234 -13.13 26.19 -0.87
N HIS A 235 -12.77 27.38 -1.34
CA HIS A 235 -13.42 28.01 -2.48
C HIS A 235 -12.38 28.36 -3.55
N CYS A 236 -12.81 28.32 -4.80
CA CYS A 236 -11.99 28.83 -5.91
C CYS A 236 -11.84 30.35 -5.78
N ARG A 237 -10.59 30.82 -5.79
CA ARG A 237 -10.20 32.25 -5.75
C ARG A 237 -10.05 32.85 -7.14
N HIS A 238 -10.26 32.08 -8.21
CA HIS A 238 -10.15 32.63 -9.55
C HIS A 238 -11.25 33.67 -9.78
N PRO A 239 -10.92 34.94 -10.13
CA PRO A 239 -11.92 36.01 -10.21
C PRO A 239 -13.03 35.76 -11.22
N ARG A 240 -12.79 34.95 -12.25
CA ARG A 240 -13.79 34.59 -13.27
C ARG A 240 -14.50 33.27 -12.98
N CYS A 241 -14.32 32.69 -11.79
CA CYS A 241 -14.98 31.43 -11.46
C CYS A 241 -16.49 31.64 -11.37
N GLY A 242 -17.25 31.00 -12.27
CA GLY A 242 -18.70 31.14 -12.36
C GLY A 242 -19.16 32.31 -13.21
N ARG A 243 -18.22 32.98 -13.88
CA ARG A 243 -18.49 33.94 -14.93
C ARG A 243 -18.82 33.20 -16.23
N ASP A 244 -19.90 33.59 -16.89
CA ASP A 244 -20.24 33.11 -18.22
C ASP A 244 -19.27 33.71 -19.26
N ALA A 245 -18.80 32.89 -20.19
CA ALA A 245 -17.76 33.29 -21.13
C ALA A 245 -18.28 34.26 -22.20
N VAL A 246 -19.58 34.23 -22.51
CA VAL A 246 -20.19 35.03 -23.58
C VAL A 246 -20.64 36.38 -23.04
N THR A 247 -21.45 36.38 -21.99
CA THR A 247 -22.05 37.57 -21.39
C THR A 247 -21.11 38.30 -20.43
N GLY A 248 -20.10 37.60 -19.90
CA GLY A 248 -19.24 38.15 -18.85
C GLY A 248 -19.97 38.39 -17.52
N ALA A 249 -21.21 37.94 -17.36
CA ALA A 249 -21.94 38.02 -16.11
C ALA A 249 -21.57 36.85 -15.17
N PHE A 250 -21.68 37.05 -13.85
CA PHE A 250 -21.57 35.96 -12.89
C PHE A 250 -22.88 35.19 -12.84
N VAL A 251 -22.89 34.00 -13.43
CA VAL A 251 -24.08 33.13 -13.50
C VAL A 251 -24.04 32.04 -12.42
N LYS A 252 -22.87 31.75 -11.85
CA LYS A 252 -22.69 30.76 -10.78
C LYS A 252 -21.80 31.33 -9.67
N LYS A 253 -22.02 30.86 -8.45
CA LYS A 253 -21.08 31.09 -7.34
C LYS A 253 -19.76 30.36 -7.61
N ALA A 254 -18.67 30.84 -7.02
CA ALA A 254 -17.40 30.14 -7.08
C ALA A 254 -17.51 28.72 -6.49
N VAL A 255 -16.86 27.75 -7.13
CA VAL A 255 -16.88 26.35 -6.69
C VAL A 255 -16.36 26.25 -5.26
N THR A 256 -17.06 25.46 -4.46
CA THR A 256 -16.71 25.16 -3.07
C THR A 256 -16.52 23.66 -2.90
N TYR A 257 -15.41 23.25 -2.28
CA TYR A 257 -15.20 21.88 -1.82
C TYR A 257 -15.30 21.82 -0.31
N LYS A 258 -15.90 20.74 0.19
CA LYS A 258 -16.04 20.44 1.62
C LYS A 258 -15.56 19.02 1.87
N PHE A 259 -14.65 18.88 2.83
CA PHE A 259 -14.13 17.58 3.26
C PHE A 259 -14.45 17.41 4.73
N LYS A 260 -15.35 16.49 5.05
CA LYS A 260 -15.75 16.19 6.42
C LYS A 260 -14.82 15.12 6.99
N LYS A 261 -14.45 15.23 8.27
CA LYS A 261 -13.72 14.16 8.96
C LYS A 261 -14.54 12.87 8.91
N PRO A 262 -14.00 11.74 8.44
CA PRO A 262 -14.67 10.45 8.55
C PRO A 262 -14.80 10.01 10.01
N ASP A 263 -15.89 9.32 10.34
CA ASP A 263 -16.23 8.98 11.73
C ASP A 263 -15.28 7.91 12.33
N ASN A 264 -14.74 7.02 11.48
CA ASN A 264 -13.87 5.90 11.85
C ASN A 264 -12.37 6.19 11.64
N VAL A 265 -11.98 7.47 11.67
CA VAL A 265 -10.59 7.90 11.49
C VAL A 265 -9.97 8.35 12.80
N GLU A 266 -8.83 7.75 13.11
CA GLU A 266 -7.92 8.25 14.12
C GLU A 266 -6.81 9.08 13.47
N VAL A 267 -6.50 10.22 14.08
CA VAL A 267 -5.36 11.07 13.67
C VAL A 267 -4.15 10.63 14.47
N LEU A 268 -3.15 10.08 13.81
CA LEU A 268 -1.89 9.73 14.46
C LEU A 268 -1.15 11.01 14.89
N SER A 269 -0.29 10.88 15.90
CA SER A 269 0.52 11.99 16.38
C SER A 269 1.25 12.66 15.22
N LYS A 270 1.17 13.99 15.19
CA LYS A 270 1.84 14.76 14.15
C LYS A 270 3.35 14.52 14.27
N GLY A 271 4.00 14.34 13.12
CA GLY A 271 5.45 14.41 13.04
C GLY A 271 5.95 15.84 13.30
N LYS A 272 7.14 16.17 12.79
CA LYS A 272 7.82 17.46 13.05
C LYS A 272 7.08 18.72 12.53
N THR A 273 5.95 18.61 11.84
CA THR A 273 5.26 19.76 11.23
C THR A 273 3.77 19.72 11.47
N ASP A 274 3.17 20.89 11.75
CA ASP A 274 1.74 21.00 12.08
C ASP A 274 0.76 20.82 10.92
N ALA A 275 1.25 20.85 9.68
CA ALA A 275 0.43 20.95 8.48
C ALA A 275 -0.14 19.60 7.97
N TRP A 276 0.44 18.48 8.41
CA TRP A 276 -0.01 17.14 8.03
C TRP A 276 0.05 16.15 9.18
N ALA A 277 -0.70 15.07 9.01
CA ALA A 277 -0.72 13.91 9.88
C ALA A 277 -1.02 12.66 9.06
N TRP A 278 -0.78 11.49 9.64
CA TRP A 278 -1.32 10.25 9.11
C TRP A 278 -2.65 9.95 9.79
N LEU A 279 -3.58 9.42 9.00
CA LEU A 279 -4.88 8.94 9.45
C LEU A 279 -4.81 7.43 9.49
N ARG A 280 -5.27 6.83 10.59
CA ARG A 280 -5.44 5.40 10.75
C ARG A 280 -6.92 5.06 10.60
N MET A 281 -7.22 4.07 9.77
CA MET A 281 -8.56 3.55 9.54
C MET A 281 -8.54 2.03 9.60
N GLN A 282 -9.44 1.45 10.38
CA GLN A 282 -9.65 0.01 10.34
C GLN A 282 -10.66 -0.32 9.23
N LEU A 283 -10.28 -1.23 8.35
CA LEU A 283 -11.16 -1.76 7.31
C LEU A 283 -11.93 -2.99 7.85
N PRO A 284 -13.04 -3.37 7.20
CA PRO A 284 -13.75 -4.60 7.53
C PRO A 284 -12.80 -5.80 7.50
N GLN A 285 -12.89 -6.62 8.54
CA GLN A 285 -12.14 -7.86 8.66
C GLN A 285 -12.51 -8.82 7.51
N ARG A 286 -11.56 -9.69 7.14
CA ARG A 286 -11.82 -10.78 6.21
C ARG A 286 -11.59 -12.12 6.91
N VAL A 287 -12.54 -13.04 6.77
CA VAL A 287 -12.38 -14.42 7.20
C VAL A 287 -11.86 -15.22 6.00
N VAL A 288 -10.75 -15.91 6.19
CA VAL A 288 -10.11 -16.77 5.19
C VAL A 288 -10.26 -18.21 5.67
N GLU A 289 -10.81 -19.06 4.81
CA GLU A 289 -10.86 -20.50 5.04
C GLU A 289 -9.50 -21.10 4.63
N MET A 290 -8.92 -21.92 5.53
CA MET A 290 -7.60 -22.55 5.33
C MET A 290 -7.70 -23.95 4.72
#